data_AF-A0A561F100-F1
#
_entry.id   AF-A0A561F100-F1
#
_cell.length_a   1.000
_cell.length_b   1.000
_cell.length_c   1.000
_cell.angle_alpha   90.00
_cell.angle_beta   90.00
_cell.angle_gamma   90.00
#
_symmetry.space_group_name_H-M   'P 1'
#
loop_
_entity.id
_entity.type
_entity.pdbx_description
1 polymer ?
#
loop_
_entity_poly.entity_id
_entity_poly.type
_entity_poly.pdbx_seq_one_letter_code
_entity_poly.pdbx_strand_id
1 'polypeptide(L)' 'MDTNTDSNAAEKPLVEVAEFRTDSRYRLVHFKGAGWEPLAPEEFEPRIKQLFPDLDPHDPVRVHWADRPWEWPAWHPGEA' A
#
# COMPACT_ATOMS: atom_id res chain seq x y z
N MET A 1 15.26 -9.39 30.26
CA MET A 1 15.55 -8.02 29.80
C MET A 1 14.42 -7.63 28.88
N ASP A 2 13.48 -6.94 29.47
CA ASP A 2 12.27 -6.43 28.87
C ASP A 2 12.63 -5.24 27.98
N THR A 3 12.25 -5.29 26.71
CA THR A 3 12.19 -4.11 25.86
C THR A 3 10.80 -3.99 25.27
N ASN A 4 9.88 -3.62 26.15
CA ASN A 4 8.57 -3.12 25.81
C ASN A 4 8.74 -1.65 25.39
N THR A 5 9.10 -1.42 24.13
CA THR A 5 9.09 -0.09 23.51
C THR A 5 7.83 0.04 22.66
N ASP A 6 6.69 0.12 23.35
CA ASP A 6 5.51 0.81 22.83
C ASP A 6 5.80 2.30 22.95
N SER A 7 6.10 2.93 21.83
CA SER A 7 6.29 4.38 21.78
C SER A 7 5.61 4.83 20.51
N ASN A 8 4.33 5.19 20.68
CA ASN A 8 3.40 5.61 19.64
C ASN A 8 2.68 4.45 18.93
N ALA A 9 1.77 3.77 19.62
CA ALA A 9 0.70 3.01 18.98
C ALA A 9 -0.29 3.94 18.26
N ALA A 10 0.21 4.82 17.38
CA ALA A 10 -0.58 5.24 16.23
C ALA A 10 -0.96 3.93 15.54
N GLU A 11 -2.26 3.63 15.49
CA GLU A 11 -2.77 2.38 14.93
C GLU A 11 -2.03 2.09 13.62
N LYS A 12 -1.30 0.96 13.56
CA LYS A 12 -0.56 0.62 12.34
C LYS A 12 -1.53 0.67 11.16
N PRO A 13 -1.12 1.26 10.02
CA PRO A 13 -1.97 1.37 8.85
C PRO A 13 -2.49 -0.01 8.44
N LEU A 14 -3.72 -0.05 7.92
CA LEU A 14 -4.31 -1.29 7.43
C LEU A 14 -3.70 -1.69 6.08
N VAL A 15 -3.22 -0.69 5.34
CA VAL A 15 -2.62 -0.84 4.02
C VAL A 15 -1.33 -0.02 3.98
N GLU A 16 -0.21 -0.65 3.60
CA GLU A 16 1.07 0.03 3.37
C GLU A 16 1.47 -0.13 1.91
N VAL A 17 1.73 0.98 1.22
CA VAL A 17 2.19 0.99 -0.16
C VAL A 17 3.69 1.26 -0.14
N ALA A 18 4.48 0.31 -0.65
CA ALA A 18 5.93 0.41 -0.72
C ALA A 18 6.39 1.52 -1.67
N GLU A 19 7.69 1.82 -1.61
CA GLU A 19 8.34 2.85 -2.43
C GLU A 19 8.08 2.68 -3.93
N PHE A 20 8.04 3.80 -4.63
CA PHE A 20 7.90 3.85 -6.07
C PHE A 20 9.12 3.21 -6.75
N ARG A 21 8.89 2.22 -7.60
CA ARG A 21 9.94 1.59 -8.40
C ARG A 21 9.60 1.66 -9.88
N THR A 22 10.54 2.13 -10.69
CA THR A 22 10.38 2.24 -12.16
C THR A 22 10.67 0.95 -12.91
N ASP A 23 11.19 -0.08 -12.22
CA ASP A 23 11.54 -1.37 -12.80
C ASP A 23 10.36 -2.36 -12.86
N SER A 24 9.19 -1.96 -12.34
CA SER A 24 7.97 -2.76 -12.30
C SER A 24 6.76 -1.88 -12.64
N ARG A 25 5.73 -2.46 -13.28
CA ARG A 25 4.41 -1.81 -13.43
C ARG A 25 3.71 -1.61 -12.08
N TYR A 26 3.99 -2.50 -11.14
CA TYR A 26 3.21 -2.68 -9.93
C TYR A 26 3.92 -2.03 -8.74
N ARG A 27 3.14 -1.44 -7.82
CA ARG A 27 3.64 -1.21 -6.46
C ARG A 27 3.35 -2.42 -5.59
N LEU A 28 4.26 -2.69 -4.66
CA LEU A 28 4.00 -3.64 -3.60
C LEU A 28 3.11 -2.99 -2.54
N VAL A 29 2.02 -3.67 -2.19
CA VAL A 29 1.03 -3.24 -1.21
C VAL A 29 0.90 -4.30 -0.14
N HIS A 30 1.15 -3.94 1.11
CA HIS A 30 0.94 -4.82 2.26
C HIS A 30 -0.44 -4.59 2.84
N PHE A 31 -1.24 -5.65 2.91
CA PHE A 31 -2.53 -5.64 3.59
C PHE A 31 -2.40 -6.31 4.94
N LYS A 32 -2.85 -5.64 6.00
CA LYS A 32 -2.89 -6.21 7.35
C LYS A 32 -3.68 -7.52 7.36
N GLY A 33 -2.98 -8.63 7.57
CA GLY A 33 -3.56 -9.98 7.62
C GLY A 33 -3.52 -10.78 6.31
N ALA A 34 -3.23 -10.16 5.16
CA ALA A 34 -3.06 -10.86 3.88
C ALA A 34 -1.62 -10.84 3.34
N GLY A 35 -0.79 -9.88 3.76
CA GLY A 35 0.62 -9.80 3.37
C GLY A 35 0.85 -8.88 2.16
N TRP A 36 2.00 -9.03 1.51
CA TRP A 36 2.44 -8.20 0.38
C TRP A 36 1.89 -8.72 -0.95
N GLU A 37 1.31 -7.83 -1.74
CA GLU A 37 0.76 -8.11 -3.07
C GLU A 37 1.21 -7.04 -4.07
N PRO A 38 1.68 -7.40 -5.28
CA PRO A 38 1.91 -6.43 -6.34
C PRO A 38 0.58 -6.01 -6.96
N LEU A 39 0.29 -4.71 -6.99
CA LEU A 39 -0.94 -4.17 -7.56
C LEU A 39 -0.68 -3.08 -8.59
N ALA A 40 -1.54 -3.03 -9.61
CA ALA A 40 -1.66 -1.92 -10.54
C ALA A 40 -2.61 -0.85 -9.97
N PRO A 41 -2.58 0.40 -10.49
CA PRO A 41 -3.52 1.44 -10.09
C PRO A 41 -4.98 0.99 -10.12
N GLU A 42 -5.39 0.26 -11.17
CA GLU A 42 -6.77 -0.20 -11.33
C GLU A 42 -7.15 -1.35 -10.39
N GLU A 43 -6.17 -2.07 -9.85
CA GLU A 43 -6.38 -3.21 -8.95
C GLU A 43 -6.42 -2.78 -7.48
N PHE A 44 -5.85 -1.62 -7.16
CA PHE A 44 -5.67 -1.15 -5.79
C PHE A 44 -6.99 -0.92 -5.04
N GLU A 45 -7.86 -0.06 -5.56
CA GLU A 45 -9.12 0.25 -4.87
C GLU A 45 -10.05 -0.98 -4.76
N PRO A 46 -10.26 -1.79 -5.82
CA PRO A 46 -11.08 -3.00 -5.71
C PRO A 46 -10.53 -3.97 -4.66
N ARG A 47 -9.20 -4.13 -4.59
CA ARG A 47 -8.57 -5.03 -3.63
C ARG A 47 -8.75 -4.54 -2.20
N ILE A 48 -8.61 -3.23 -1.97
CA ILE A 48 -8.94 -2.61 -0.67
C ILE A 48 -10.39 -2.89 -0.29
N LYS A 49 -11.34 -2.64 -1.19
CA LYS A 49 -12.76 -2.85 -0.91
C LYS A 49 -13.13 -4.32 -0.68
N GLN A 50 -12.39 -5.26 -1.26
CA GLN A 50 -12.58 -6.68 -1.02
C GLN A 50 -12.18 -7.09 0.41
N LEU A 51 -11.05 -6.57 0.91
CA LEU A 51 -10.50 -6.93 2.23
C LEU A 51 -11.07 -6.07 3.36
N PHE A 52 -11.33 -4.80 3.07
CA PHE A 52 -11.80 -3.78 4.01
C PHE A 52 -12.92 -2.95 3.36
N PRO A 53 -14.17 -3.46 3.33
CA PRO A 53 -15.29 -2.80 2.62
C PRO A 53 -15.52 -1.34 3.04
N ASP A 54 -15.35 -1.06 4.33
CA ASP A 54 -15.61 0.26 4.94
C ASP A 54 -14.39 1.20 4.90
N LEU A 55 -13.22 0.72 4.44
CA LEU A 55 -12.01 1.54 4.35
C LEU A 55 -12.09 2.49 3.15
N ASP A 56 -11.86 3.79 3.37
CA ASP A 56 -11.59 4.73 2.29
C ASP A 56 -10.13 4.57 1.81
N PRO A 57 -9.88 4.21 0.53
CA PRO A 57 -8.53 4.12 -0.01
C PRO A 57 -7.74 5.42 0.12
N HIS A 58 -8.41 6.56 0.20
CA HIS A 58 -7.82 7.90 0.32
C HIS A 58 -7.53 8.33 1.75
N ASP A 59 -7.89 7.54 2.77
CA ASP A 59 -7.62 7.87 4.16
C ASP A 59 -6.11 7.72 4.48
N PRO A 60 -5.35 8.81 4.66
CA PRO A 60 -3.90 8.76 4.88
C PRO A 60 -3.54 8.18 6.25
N VAL A 61 -4.49 8.05 7.18
CA VAL A 61 -4.27 7.42 8.50
C VAL A 61 -4.29 5.90 8.36
N ARG A 62 -5.14 5.37 7.48
CA ARG A 62 -5.34 3.93 7.29
C ARG A 62 -4.55 3.35 6.13
N VAL A 63 -4.28 4.17 5.10
CA VAL A 63 -3.53 3.82 3.90
C VAL A 63 -2.25 4.66 3.86
N HIS A 64 -1.14 4.03 4.23
CA HIS A 64 0.16 4.69 4.27
C HIS A 64 0.93 4.46 2.98
N TRP A 65 1.40 5.53 2.36
CA TRP A 65 2.32 5.47 1.23
C TRP A 65 3.74 5.77 1.71
N ALA A 66 4.69 4.90 1.41
CA ALA A 66 6.10 5.11 1.76
C ALA A 66 6.67 6.37 1.07
N ASP A 67 6.23 6.63 -0.16
CA ASP A 67 6.57 7.81 -0.94
C ASP A 67 5.47 8.10 -1.98
N ARG A 68 5.48 9.32 -2.53
CA ARG A 68 4.71 9.72 -3.72
C ARG A 68 3.27 9.18 -3.70
N PRO A 69 2.40 9.70 -2.82
CA PRO A 69 1.05 9.19 -2.66
C PRO A 69 0.28 9.28 -3.98
N TRP A 70 -0.44 8.22 -4.33
CA TRP A 70 -1.21 8.08 -5.57
C TRP A 70 -0.40 8.04 -6.86
N GLU A 71 0.93 8.02 -6.78
CA GLU A 71 1.79 7.86 -7.95
C GLU A 71 2.07 6.38 -8.20
N TRP A 72 1.71 5.91 -9.38
CA TRP A 72 1.95 4.55 -9.84
C TRP A 72 3.03 4.53 -10.91
N PRO A 73 3.89 3.49 -10.94
CA PRO A 73 4.86 3.34 -12.01
C PRO A 73 4.17 3.43 -13.38
N ALA A 74 4.71 4.26 -14.26
CA ALA A 74 4.18 4.39 -15.60
C ALA A 74 4.30 3.03 -16.31
N TRP A 75 3.18 2.43 -16.67
CA TRP A 75 3.17 1.34 -17.64
C TRP A 75 3.50 1.94 -19.00
N HIS A 76 4.64 1.56 -19.57
CA HIS A 76 4.92 1.75 -21.00
C HIS A 76 4.56 0.45 -21.73
N PRO A 77 3.38 0.33 -22.38
CA PRO A 77 3.15 -0.77 -23.30
C PRO A 77 4.00 -0.51 -24.54
N GLY A 78 5.20 -1.08 -24.59
CA GLY A 78 5.98 -1.21 -25.82
C GLY A 78 6.98 -0.09 -26.14
N GLU A 79 8.06 0.02 -25.37
CA GLU A 79 9.37 -0.09 -26.02
C GLU A 79 9.74 -1.58 -25.94
N ALA A 80 9.40 -2.30 -27.01
CA ALA A 80 9.81 -3.67 -27.24
C ALA A 80 10.80 -3.69 -28.41
#